data_AF-A0A933GYG5-F1
#
_entry.id   AF-A0A933GYG5-F1
#
_cell.length_a   1.000
_cell.length_b   1.000
_cell.length_c   1.000
_cell.angle_alpha   90.00
_cell.angle_beta   90.00
_cell.angle_gamma   90.00
#
_symmetry.space_group_name_H-M   'P 1'
#
loop_
_entity.id
_entity.type
_entity.pdbx_description
1 polymer ?
#
loop_
_entity_poly.entity_id
_entity_poly.type
_entity_poly.pdbx_seq_one_letter_code
_entity_poly.pdbx_strand_id
1 'polypeptide(L)'
;MKVLPGVRRHDALPGGRILPAGGRVPIGRLPAGGWVPLGSWLHLEAQTPALPGEPRGKIRLAIVRAGAPTRDPGHGAERDPGLVVTPFARFAGWAERASAARLRPLVFAASCDGRALVRGHPLPPIPGERCCEEDGIAVPCGFAWSPRVGAGTVRAVLGLAPRELALFAGDGSWERVPGESFARAARSAVRATGEKLSRGL
;
A
#
# COMPACT_ATOMS: atom_id res chain seq x y z
N MET A 1 6.77 -34.03 14.71
CA MET A 1 6.40 -33.71 13.31
C MET A 1 4.87 -33.60 13.25
N LYS A 2 4.30 -32.39 13.18
CA LYS A 2 2.84 -32.20 13.10
C LYS A 2 2.41 -32.42 11.64
N VAL A 3 1.76 -33.54 11.37
CA VAL A 3 1.19 -33.82 10.04
C VAL A 3 -0.25 -33.30 10.05
N LEU A 4 -0.62 -32.51 9.04
CA LEU A 4 -1.99 -32.05 8.86
C LEU A 4 -2.92 -33.27 8.63
N PRO A 5 -4.05 -33.38 9.34
CA PRO A 5 -5.06 -34.39 9.02
C PRO A 5 -5.50 -34.25 7.56
N GLY A 6 -5.48 -35.35 6.80
CA GLY A 6 -5.96 -35.37 5.41
C GLY A 6 -4.92 -35.10 4.31
N VAL A 7 -3.62 -34.98 4.63
CA VAL A 7 -2.55 -34.81 3.61
C VAL A 7 -2.43 -35.99 2.64
N ARG A 8 -2.86 -37.18 3.06
CA ARG A 8 -2.86 -38.37 2.22
C ARG A 8 -4.26 -38.97 2.17
N ARG A 9 -4.82 -39.04 0.97
CA ARG A 9 -6.12 -39.67 0.69
C ARG A 9 -5.89 -41.11 0.28
N HIS A 10 -6.74 -42.00 0.79
CA HIS A 10 -6.71 -43.41 0.46
C HIS A 10 -8.12 -43.88 0.13
N ASP A 11 -8.21 -44.77 -0.83
CA ASP A 11 -9.44 -45.50 -1.13
C ASP A 11 -9.46 -46.79 -0.30
N ALA A 12 -10.59 -47.07 0.32
CA ALA A 12 -10.81 -48.32 1.05
C ALA A 12 -11.32 -49.40 0.08
N LEU A 13 -10.61 -50.53 0.05
CA LEU A 13 -10.97 -51.71 -0.74
C LEU A 13 -11.67 -52.77 0.12
N PRO A 14 -12.41 -53.71 -0.49
CA PRO A 14 -12.96 -54.86 0.20
C PRO A 14 -11.90 -55.62 1.02
N GLY A 15 -12.28 -56.00 2.24
CA GLY A 15 -11.38 -56.62 3.22
C GLY A 15 -10.51 -55.63 4.01
N GLY A 16 -10.86 -54.33 3.97
CA GLY A 16 -10.20 -53.29 4.76
C GLY A 16 -8.81 -52.93 4.27
N ARG A 17 -8.47 -53.21 3.01
CA ARG A 17 -7.18 -52.79 2.43
C ARG A 17 -7.25 -51.32 2.03
N ILE A 18 -6.14 -50.60 2.12
CA ILE A 18 -6.07 -49.19 1.68
C ILE A 18 -5.18 -49.04 0.45
N LEU A 19 -5.66 -48.24 -0.49
CA LEU A 19 -5.00 -47.88 -1.73
C LEU A 19 -4.72 -46.37 -1.68
N PRO A 20 -3.49 -45.88 -1.94
CA PRO A 20 -3.27 -44.45 -2.03
C PRO A 20 -4.06 -43.90 -3.22
N ALA A 21 -4.62 -42.69 -3.10
CA ALA A 21 -5.43 -42.09 -4.16
C ALA A 21 -4.67 -42.07 -5.49
N GLY A 22 -5.26 -42.65 -6.54
CA GLY A 22 -4.65 -42.81 -7.88
C GLY A 22 -3.62 -43.94 -8.01
N GLY A 23 -3.31 -44.65 -6.92
CA GLY A 23 -2.44 -45.82 -6.92
C GLY A 23 -3.14 -47.08 -7.43
N ARG A 24 -2.35 -48.10 -7.77
CA ARG A 24 -2.86 -49.41 -8.23
C ARG A 24 -2.54 -50.57 -7.28
N VAL A 25 -1.65 -50.34 -6.32
CA VAL A 25 -1.16 -51.37 -5.38
C VAL A 25 -1.56 -51.01 -3.95
N PRO A 26 -2.26 -51.90 -3.22
CA PRO A 26 -2.59 -51.67 -1.82
C PRO A 26 -1.33 -51.54 -0.95
N ILE A 27 -1.32 -50.56 -0.06
CA ILE A 27 -0.14 -50.24 0.78
C ILE A 27 -0.35 -50.55 2.26
N GLY A 28 -1.54 -51.03 2.64
CA GLY A 28 -1.84 -51.35 4.04
C GLY A 28 -3.27 -51.82 4.25
N ARG A 29 -3.68 -51.84 5.53
CA ARG A 29 -5.05 -52.12 5.95
C ARG A 29 -5.55 -51.05 6.93
N LEU A 30 -6.86 -50.80 6.90
CA LEU A 30 -7.57 -50.03 7.90
C LEU A 30 -7.48 -50.76 9.25
N PRO A 31 -7.22 -50.04 10.35
CA PRO A 31 -7.38 -50.58 11.69
C PRO A 31 -8.81 -51.07 11.93
N ALA A 32 -8.98 -52.05 12.81
CA ALA A 32 -10.32 -52.48 13.23
C ALA A 32 -11.09 -51.28 13.83
N GLY A 33 -12.33 -51.07 13.38
CA GLY A 33 -13.16 -49.95 13.80
C GLY A 33 -14.33 -49.67 12.84
N GLY A 34 -15.28 -48.85 13.28
CA GLY A 34 -16.45 -48.43 12.49
C GLY A 34 -16.12 -47.32 11.50
N TRP A 35 -15.27 -47.61 10.51
CA TRP A 35 -14.93 -46.63 9.47
C TRP A 35 -16.12 -46.39 8.55
N VAL A 36 -16.49 -45.13 8.37
CA VAL A 36 -17.51 -44.70 7.41
C VAL A 36 -16.85 -43.85 6.30
N PRO A 37 -17.39 -43.89 5.07
CA PRO A 37 -16.91 -43.01 3.99
C PRO A 37 -16.97 -41.54 4.41
N LEU A 38 -15.97 -40.75 4.01
CA LEU A 38 -15.90 -39.33 4.40
C LEU A 38 -17.14 -38.54 3.94
N GLY A 39 -17.70 -38.86 2.77
CA GLY A 39 -18.94 -38.22 2.28
C GLY A 39 -20.20 -38.59 3.08
N SER A 40 -20.17 -39.68 3.85
CA SER A 40 -21.24 -40.05 4.78
C SER A 40 -21.09 -39.39 6.15
N TRP A 41 -19.88 -38.94 6.50
CA TRP A 41 -19.61 -38.20 7.73
C TRP A 41 -19.67 -36.68 7.54
N LEU A 42 -19.23 -36.20 6.38
CA LEU A 42 -19.17 -34.78 6.03
C LEU A 42 -20.37 -34.40 5.18
N HIS A 43 -21.43 -33.93 5.83
CA HIS A 43 -22.57 -33.30 5.16
C HIS A 43 -22.22 -31.84 4.84
N LEU A 44 -21.85 -31.58 3.59
CA LEU A 44 -21.71 -30.22 3.10
C LEU A 44 -23.10 -29.67 2.77
N GLU A 45 -23.72 -28.98 3.72
CA GLU A 45 -24.91 -28.20 3.43
C GLU A 45 -24.50 -26.89 2.75
N ALA A 46 -25.06 -26.64 1.57
CA ALA A 46 -24.97 -25.33 0.96
C ALA A 46 -25.63 -24.34 1.91
N GLN A 47 -24.86 -23.37 2.41
CA GLN A 47 -25.43 -22.28 3.18
C GLN A 47 -26.46 -21.58 2.29
N THR A 48 -27.71 -21.49 2.76
CA THR A 48 -28.74 -20.73 2.06
C THR A 48 -28.18 -19.35 1.71
N PRO A 49 -28.23 -18.91 0.45
CA PRO A 49 -27.73 -17.59 0.08
C PRO A 49 -28.44 -16.55 0.93
N ALA A 50 -27.71 -15.96 1.88
CA ALA A 50 -28.19 -14.79 2.59
C ALA A 50 -28.06 -13.60 1.64
N LEU A 51 -29.12 -12.78 1.56
CA LEU A 51 -29.02 -11.46 0.96
C LEU A 51 -27.79 -10.76 1.54
N PRO A 52 -26.92 -10.13 0.72
CA PRO A 52 -25.78 -9.39 1.24
C PRO A 52 -26.31 -8.42 2.30
N GLY A 53 -25.82 -8.60 3.53
CA GLY A 53 -26.20 -7.74 4.63
C GLY A 53 -25.95 -6.29 4.22
N GLU A 54 -26.93 -5.43 4.45
CA GLU A 54 -26.80 -4.02 4.15
C GLU A 54 -25.55 -3.50 4.87
N PRO A 55 -24.57 -2.89 4.15
CA PRO A 55 -23.32 -2.49 4.77
C PRO A 55 -23.63 -1.49 5.88
N ARG A 56 -23.46 -1.93 7.13
CA ARG A 56 -23.72 -1.13 8.33
C ARG A 56 -22.66 -0.02 8.44
N GLY A 57 -22.98 1.13 7.84
CA GLY A 57 -22.26 2.39 7.99
C GLY A 57 -20.96 2.48 7.20
N LYS A 58 -20.68 3.67 6.66
CA LYS A 58 -19.37 4.00 6.09
C LYS A 58 -18.38 4.19 7.23
N ILE A 59 -17.30 3.41 7.25
CA ILE A 59 -16.19 3.65 8.17
C ILE A 59 -15.42 4.88 7.69
N ARG A 60 -15.25 5.86 8.57
CA ARG A 60 -14.47 7.07 8.26
C ARG A 60 -12.99 6.70 8.16
N LEU A 61 -12.38 6.98 7.01
CA LEU A 61 -10.93 6.95 6.85
C LEU A 61 -10.35 8.26 7.37
N ALA A 62 -9.30 8.18 8.18
CA ALA A 62 -8.53 9.32 8.66
C ALA A 62 -7.06 8.97 8.74
N ILE A 63 -6.19 9.98 8.63
CA ILE A 63 -4.80 9.85 9.08
C ILE A 63 -4.71 10.26 10.55
N VAL A 64 -3.91 9.53 11.32
CA VAL A 64 -3.67 9.78 12.73
C VAL A 64 -2.17 9.72 13.00
N ARG A 65 -1.70 10.37 14.07
CA ARG A 65 -0.30 10.24 14.49
C ARG A 65 0.03 8.77 14.77
N ALA A 66 1.14 8.30 14.22
CA ALA A 66 1.68 6.98 14.51
C ALA A 66 1.95 6.87 16.02
N GLY A 67 1.50 5.78 16.65
CA GLY A 67 1.58 5.58 18.10
C GLY A 67 0.45 6.19 18.92
N ALA A 68 -0.50 6.93 18.32
CA ALA A 68 -1.71 7.30 19.03
C ALA A 68 -2.50 6.05 19.46
N PRO A 69 -3.17 6.06 20.63
CA PRO A 69 -4.01 4.95 21.06
C PRO A 69 -5.19 4.81 20.11
N THR A 70 -5.01 3.95 19.11
CA THR A 70 -6.04 3.56 18.16
C THR A 70 -6.60 2.22 18.60
N ARG A 71 -7.82 1.90 18.14
CA ARG A 71 -8.46 0.61 18.44
C ARG A 71 -7.71 -0.61 17.88
N ASP A 72 -6.65 -0.40 17.11
CA ASP A 72 -5.89 -1.44 16.43
C ASP A 72 -4.39 -1.34 16.79
N PRO A 73 -3.85 -2.22 17.65
CA PRO A 73 -2.53 -2.11 18.28
C PRO A 73 -1.32 -2.27 17.33
N GLY A 74 -1.53 -2.25 16.02
CA GLY A 74 -0.45 -2.36 15.03
C GLY A 74 0.03 -1.05 14.39
N HIS A 75 -0.53 0.13 14.70
CA HIS A 75 -0.34 1.37 13.92
C HIS A 75 1.12 1.90 13.85
N GLY A 76 1.58 2.25 12.63
CA GLY A 76 2.92 2.84 12.39
C GLY A 76 4.03 1.84 12.06
N ALA A 77 4.19 1.48 10.77
CA ALA A 77 5.46 0.93 10.30
C ALA A 77 6.41 2.09 9.97
N GLU A 78 7.67 1.99 10.41
CA GLU A 78 8.72 2.93 10.00
C GLU A 78 8.92 2.83 8.48
N ARG A 79 8.91 3.98 7.81
CA ARG A 79 9.01 4.07 6.35
C ARG A 79 9.97 5.20 5.98
N ASP A 80 10.83 4.94 5.02
CA ASP A 80 11.74 5.95 4.51
C ASP A 80 10.99 7.02 3.71
N PRO A 81 11.28 8.31 3.95
CA PRO A 81 10.65 9.39 3.20
C PRO A 81 11.14 9.39 1.75
N GLY A 82 10.19 9.37 0.81
CA GLY A 82 10.44 9.48 -0.63
C GLY A 82 10.13 10.86 -1.21
N LEU A 83 9.55 11.75 -0.38
CA LEU A 83 9.09 13.08 -0.75
C LEU A 83 9.50 14.12 0.30
N VAL A 84 9.74 15.35 -0.15
CA VAL A 84 9.83 16.53 0.71
C VAL A 84 9.05 17.70 0.12
N VAL A 85 8.23 18.33 0.96
CA VAL A 85 7.54 19.59 0.66
C VAL A 85 8.35 20.73 1.28
N THR A 86 8.78 21.67 0.46
CA THR A 86 9.67 22.77 0.86
C THR A 86 9.30 24.04 0.10
N PRO A 87 9.63 25.24 0.58
CA PRO A 87 9.62 26.43 -0.25
C PRO A 87 10.45 26.24 -1.52
N PHE A 88 9.91 26.64 -2.68
CA PHE A 88 10.55 26.51 -3.98
C PHE A 88 11.91 27.22 -4.02
N ALA A 89 12.01 28.41 -3.43
CA ALA A 89 13.27 29.16 -3.35
C ALA A 89 14.40 28.36 -2.67
N ARG A 90 14.08 27.56 -1.64
CA ARG A 90 15.08 26.69 -0.97
C ARG A 90 15.52 25.55 -1.88
N PHE A 91 14.57 24.90 -2.55
CA PHE A 91 14.88 23.86 -3.51
C PHE A 91 15.73 24.40 -4.66
N ALA A 92 15.37 25.56 -5.21
CA ALA A 92 16.11 26.22 -6.28
C ALA A 92 17.54 26.56 -5.84
N GLY A 93 17.70 27.18 -4.67
CA GLY A 93 19.03 27.50 -4.12
C GLY A 93 19.90 26.26 -3.88
N TRP A 94 19.31 25.14 -3.48
CA TRP A 94 20.03 23.87 -3.39
C TRP A 94 20.39 23.30 -4.77
N ALA A 95 19.45 23.31 -5.72
CA ALA A 95 19.63 22.74 -7.05
C ALA A 95 20.73 23.45 -7.86
N GLU A 96 20.93 24.75 -7.64
CA GLU A 96 22.03 25.50 -8.26
C GLU A 96 23.41 25.00 -7.84
N ARG A 97 23.54 24.52 -6.60
CA ARG A 97 24.81 24.03 -6.03
C ARG A 97 24.95 22.51 -6.12
N ALA A 98 23.87 21.79 -6.40
CA ALA A 98 23.87 20.34 -6.48
C ALA A 98 24.56 19.84 -7.77
N SER A 99 25.29 18.72 -7.66
CA SER A 99 25.82 18.04 -8.85
C SER A 99 24.69 17.48 -9.72
N ALA A 100 24.93 17.38 -11.03
CA ALA A 100 23.94 16.83 -11.95
C ALA A 100 23.54 15.38 -11.58
N ALA A 101 24.49 14.60 -11.03
CA ALA A 101 24.24 13.25 -10.54
C ALA A 101 23.22 13.22 -9.39
N ARG A 102 23.21 14.23 -8.51
CA ARG A 102 22.23 14.33 -7.41
C ARG A 102 20.86 14.82 -7.87
N LEU A 103 20.80 15.59 -8.96
CA LEU A 103 19.54 16.07 -9.53
C LEU A 103 18.86 15.00 -10.39
N ARG A 104 19.64 14.21 -11.14
CA ARG A 104 19.14 13.21 -12.09
C ARG A 104 18.07 12.24 -11.54
N PRO A 105 18.15 11.70 -10.31
CA PRO A 105 17.12 10.80 -9.78
C PRO A 105 15.88 11.53 -9.25
N LEU A 106 15.89 12.87 -9.22
CA LEU A 106 14.82 13.67 -8.63
C LEU A 106 13.83 14.16 -9.69
N VAL A 107 12.57 14.22 -9.31
CA VAL A 107 11.51 14.95 -10.00
C VAL A 107 10.89 15.95 -9.03
N PHE A 108 10.35 17.04 -9.54
CA PHE A 108 9.71 18.04 -8.70
C PHE A 108 8.47 18.62 -9.37
N ALA A 109 7.52 19.05 -8.55
CA ALA A 109 6.41 19.91 -8.94
C ALA A 109 6.51 21.21 -8.13
N ALA A 110 6.08 22.33 -8.71
CA ALA A 110 5.99 23.61 -8.02
C ALA A 110 4.56 24.13 -8.08
N SER A 111 4.12 24.72 -6.97
CA SER A 111 2.81 25.36 -6.83
C SER A 111 2.96 26.88 -6.93
N CYS A 112 1.88 27.55 -7.35
CA CYS A 112 1.83 29.01 -7.46
C CYS A 112 1.98 29.73 -6.11
N ASP A 113 1.71 29.04 -5.00
CA ASP A 113 1.94 29.53 -3.64
C ASP A 113 3.43 29.52 -3.22
N GLY A 114 4.33 29.14 -4.13
CA GLY A 114 5.77 29.10 -3.90
C GLY A 114 6.24 27.85 -3.15
N ARG A 115 5.40 26.82 -2.99
CA ARG A 115 5.83 25.49 -2.52
C ARG A 115 6.41 24.66 -3.67
N ALA A 116 7.33 23.78 -3.33
CA ALA A 116 7.86 22.74 -4.19
C ALA A 116 7.72 21.38 -3.51
N LEU A 117 7.25 20.42 -4.29
CA LEU A 117 7.23 19.01 -3.91
C LEU A 117 8.35 18.31 -4.66
N VAL A 118 9.32 17.76 -3.94
CA VAL A 118 10.47 17.07 -4.52
C VAL A 118 10.41 15.59 -4.18
N ARG A 119 10.53 14.75 -5.21
CA ARG A 119 10.43 13.29 -5.15
C ARG A 119 11.70 12.64 -5.66
N GLY A 120 12.14 11.57 -5.01
CA GLY A 120 13.21 10.71 -5.49
C GLY A 120 14.16 10.29 -4.38
N HIS A 121 15.21 9.57 -4.76
CA HIS A 121 16.19 9.03 -3.82
C HIS A 121 17.63 9.23 -4.31
N PRO A 122 18.55 9.74 -3.47
CA PRO A 122 18.31 10.26 -2.12
C PRO A 122 17.60 11.61 -2.15
N LEU A 123 16.76 11.87 -1.14
CA LEU A 123 16.13 13.19 -0.98
C LEU A 123 17.17 14.29 -0.73
N PRO A 124 16.95 15.52 -1.23
CA PRO A 124 17.81 16.64 -0.93
C PRO A 124 17.84 16.92 0.59
N PRO A 125 19.02 17.20 1.18
CA PRO A 125 19.16 17.55 2.60
C PRO A 125 18.75 19.00 2.84
N ILE A 126 17.49 19.32 2.54
CA ILE A 126 16.90 20.65 2.71
C ILE A 126 15.77 20.58 3.74
N PRO A 127 15.55 21.66 4.53
CA PRO A 127 14.41 21.73 5.45
C PRO A 127 13.08 21.66 4.69
N GLY A 128 12.13 20.90 5.24
CA GLY A 128 10.80 20.73 4.68
C GLY A 128 10.03 19.64 5.40
N GLU A 129 8.75 19.52 5.09
CA GLU A 129 7.92 18.42 5.57
C GLU A 129 8.23 17.16 4.75
N ARG A 130 8.66 16.10 5.42
CA ARG A 130 8.97 14.83 4.77
C ARG A 130 7.71 13.98 4.71
N CYS A 131 7.48 13.35 3.56
CA CYS A 131 6.33 12.48 3.35
C CYS A 131 6.78 11.10 2.90
N CYS A 132 6.06 10.09 3.37
CA CYS A 132 6.15 8.73 2.87
C CYS A 132 5.15 8.58 1.73
N GLU A 133 5.61 8.08 0.58
CA GLU A 133 4.77 7.85 -0.59
C GLU A 133 4.56 6.35 -0.81
N GLU A 134 3.32 5.94 -1.03
CA GLU A 134 2.95 4.58 -1.44
C GLU A 134 1.79 4.67 -2.44
N ASP A 135 1.91 4.06 -3.62
CA ASP A 135 0.88 4.04 -4.68
C ASP A 135 0.26 5.41 -5.05
N GLY A 136 1.05 6.49 -5.02
CA GLY A 136 0.55 7.84 -5.29
C GLY A 136 -0.25 8.44 -4.13
N ILE A 137 -0.10 7.92 -2.92
CA ILE A 137 -0.58 8.52 -1.68
C ILE A 137 0.64 8.97 -0.87
N ALA A 138 0.77 10.28 -0.67
CA ALA A 138 1.81 10.89 0.16
C ALA A 138 1.22 11.31 1.51
N VAL A 139 1.77 10.75 2.59
CA VAL A 139 1.37 11.06 3.97
C VAL A 139 2.58 11.63 4.73
N PRO A 140 2.42 12.67 5.55
CA PRO A 140 3.51 13.19 6.36
C PRO A 140 4.13 12.12 7.26
N CYS A 141 5.45 12.14 7.40
CA CYS A 141 6.15 11.23 8.30
C CYS A 141 5.59 11.35 9.73
N GLY A 142 5.42 10.21 10.41
CA GLY A 142 4.80 10.17 11.73
C GLY A 142 3.26 10.10 11.72
N PHE A 143 2.64 9.94 10.55
CA PHE A 143 1.21 9.67 10.41
C PHE A 143 0.95 8.31 9.74
N ALA A 144 -0.22 7.74 10.03
CA ALA A 144 -0.67 6.48 9.46
C ALA A 144 -2.19 6.49 9.25
N TRP A 145 -2.68 5.66 8.33
CA TRP A 145 -4.11 5.45 8.11
C TRP A 145 -4.78 4.72 9.26
N SER A 146 -5.95 5.21 9.66
CA SER A 146 -6.89 4.58 10.59
C SER A 146 -8.30 4.55 9.96
N PRO A 147 -8.93 3.37 9.84
CA PRO A 147 -8.33 2.04 10.01
C PRO A 147 -7.15 1.81 9.04
N ARG A 148 -6.30 0.82 9.33
CA ARG A 148 -5.21 0.45 8.44
C ARG A 148 -5.77 -0.05 7.11
N VAL A 149 -5.56 0.73 6.06
CA VAL A 149 -5.92 0.40 4.69
C VAL A 149 -4.70 0.53 3.80
N GLY A 150 -4.61 -0.34 2.78
CA GLY A 150 -3.55 -0.26 1.78
C GLY A 150 -3.67 1.02 0.94
N ALA A 151 -2.54 1.56 0.49
CA ALA A 151 -2.53 2.78 -0.31
C ALA A 151 -3.33 2.65 -1.60
N GLY A 152 -3.32 1.48 -2.25
CA GLY A 152 -4.18 1.17 -3.40
C GLY A 152 -5.68 1.33 -3.13
N THR A 153 -6.16 0.96 -1.93
CA THR A 153 -7.57 1.17 -1.53
C THR A 153 -7.88 2.65 -1.38
N VAL A 154 -7.00 3.40 -0.72
CA VAL A 154 -7.16 4.85 -0.56
C VAL A 154 -7.17 5.53 -1.93
N ARG A 155 -6.24 5.15 -2.81
CA ARG A 155 -6.16 5.63 -4.19
C ARG A 155 -7.45 5.42 -4.96
N ALA A 156 -8.05 4.23 -4.86
CA ALA A 156 -9.32 3.91 -5.51
C ALA A 156 -10.47 4.76 -4.95
N VAL A 157 -10.53 4.95 -3.63
CA VAL A 157 -11.54 5.80 -2.97
C VAL A 157 -11.43 7.27 -3.39
N LEU A 158 -10.20 7.78 -3.56
CA LEU A 158 -9.95 9.15 -4.02
C LEU A 158 -10.09 9.35 -5.53
N GLY A 159 -10.27 8.25 -6.30
CA GLY A 159 -10.41 8.29 -7.75
C GLY A 159 -9.19 8.89 -8.46
N LEU A 160 -7.96 8.53 -8.02
CA LEU A 160 -6.73 9.06 -8.61
C LEU A 160 -6.36 8.36 -9.93
N ALA A 161 -6.20 9.13 -10.99
CA ALA A 161 -5.73 8.66 -12.28
C ALA A 161 -4.24 8.26 -12.22
N PRO A 162 -3.76 7.35 -13.09
CA PRO A 162 -2.36 6.92 -13.10
C PRO A 162 -1.39 8.11 -13.04
N ARG A 163 -0.35 8.01 -12.20
CA ARG A 163 0.69 9.04 -11.99
C ARG A 163 0.24 10.29 -11.23
N GLU A 164 -1.04 10.46 -10.92
CA GLU A 164 -1.49 11.45 -9.94
C GLU A 164 -1.04 11.06 -8.53
N LEU A 165 -0.82 12.09 -7.72
CA LEU A 165 -0.45 12.00 -6.32
C LEU A 165 -1.49 12.73 -5.47
N ALA A 166 -1.95 12.10 -4.39
CA ALA A 166 -2.64 12.80 -3.30
C ALA A 166 -1.62 13.15 -2.21
N LEU A 167 -1.47 14.43 -1.90
CA LEU A 167 -0.62 14.92 -0.83
C LEU A 167 -1.49 15.28 0.38
N PHE A 168 -1.32 14.55 1.47
CA PHE A 168 -2.03 14.80 2.73
C PHE A 168 -1.26 15.76 3.62
N ALA A 169 -1.98 16.63 4.32
CA ALA A 169 -1.49 17.43 5.43
C ALA A 169 -1.86 16.76 6.76
N GLY A 170 -1.18 17.09 7.87
CA GLY A 170 -1.38 16.43 9.16
C GLY A 170 -2.78 16.55 9.79
N ASP A 171 -3.65 17.42 9.27
CA ASP A 171 -5.05 17.57 9.69
C ASP A 171 -6.01 16.64 8.91
N GLY A 172 -5.50 15.89 7.92
CA GLY A 172 -6.30 15.02 7.06
C GLY A 172 -6.85 15.70 5.81
N SER A 173 -6.63 17.00 5.63
CA SER A 173 -6.84 17.64 4.34
C SER A 173 -5.84 17.09 3.31
N TRP A 174 -6.22 17.13 2.04
CA TRP A 174 -5.35 16.68 0.97
C TRP A 174 -5.55 17.49 -0.30
N GLU A 175 -4.50 17.55 -1.10
CA GLU A 175 -4.51 18.16 -2.43
C GLU A 175 -4.10 17.14 -3.50
N ARG A 176 -4.69 17.28 -4.69
CA ARG A 176 -4.34 16.47 -5.85
C ARG A 176 -3.22 17.15 -6.62
N VAL A 177 -2.13 16.42 -6.86
CA VAL A 177 -1.03 16.86 -7.72
C VAL A 177 -1.08 16.05 -9.02
N PRO A 178 -1.36 16.70 -10.16
CA PRO A 178 -1.37 16.04 -11.47
C PRO A 178 0.00 15.45 -11.81
N GLY A 179 0.01 14.31 -12.49
CA GLY A 179 1.25 13.62 -12.85
C GLY A 179 2.13 14.42 -13.82
N GLU A 180 1.51 15.23 -14.68
CA GLU A 180 2.13 16.14 -15.63
C GLU A 180 2.80 17.35 -14.98
N SER A 181 2.44 17.67 -13.73
CA SER A 181 3.08 18.75 -12.97
C SER A 181 4.50 18.41 -12.54
N PHE A 182 4.90 17.13 -12.61
CA PHE A 182 6.25 16.69 -12.25
C PHE A 182 7.22 16.84 -13.42
N ALA A 183 8.22 17.69 -13.24
CA ALA A 183 9.37 17.84 -14.12
C ALA A 183 10.59 17.09 -13.56
N ARG A 184 11.46 16.58 -14.45
CA ARG A 184 12.78 16.09 -14.02
C ARG A 184 13.60 17.24 -13.44
N ALA A 185 14.28 16.99 -12.32
CA ALA A 185 15.12 17.98 -11.71
C ALA A 185 16.38 18.19 -12.58
N ALA A 186 16.46 19.36 -13.19
CA ALA A 186 17.64 19.89 -13.87
C ALA A 186 17.71 21.38 -13.58
N ARG A 187 18.91 21.97 -13.53
CA ARG A 187 19.08 23.41 -13.26
C ARG A 187 18.27 24.28 -14.22
N SER A 188 18.26 23.94 -15.51
CA SER A 188 17.44 24.63 -16.52
C SER A 188 15.94 24.55 -16.23
N ALA A 189 15.44 23.36 -15.84
CA ALA A 189 14.03 23.18 -15.49
C ALA A 189 13.67 24.00 -14.24
N VAL A 190 14.51 23.97 -13.20
CA VAL A 190 14.30 24.75 -11.98
C VAL A 190 14.28 26.26 -12.26
N ARG A 191 15.21 26.78 -13.07
CA ARG A 191 15.24 28.20 -13.44
C ARG A 191 13.99 28.60 -14.23
N ALA A 192 13.63 27.81 -15.25
CA ALA A 192 12.44 28.06 -16.07
C ALA A 192 11.15 28.05 -15.21
N THR A 193 11.04 27.16 -14.23
CA THR A 193 9.92 27.17 -13.28
C THR A 193 9.94 28.40 -12.38
N GLY A 194 11.12 28.83 -11.91
CA GLY A 194 11.26 30.04 -11.09
C GLY A 194 10.83 31.31 -11.83
N GLU A 195 11.17 31.42 -13.12
CA GLU A 195 10.73 32.53 -13.98
C GLU A 195 9.21 32.54 -14.21
N LYS A 196 8.59 31.36 -14.33
CA LYS A 196 7.12 31.26 -14.44
C LYS A 196 6.44 31.67 -13.14
N LEU A 197 6.97 31.23 -11.99
CA LEU A 197 6.44 31.60 -10.68
C LEU A 197 6.54 33.10 -10.41
N SER A 198 7.65 33.75 -10.77
CA SER A 198 7.79 35.20 -10.61
C SER A 198 6.88 36.02 -11.52
N ARG A 199 6.44 35.43 -12.65
CA ARG A 199 5.48 36.02 -13.59
C ARG A 199 4.01 35.73 -13.27
N GLY A 200 3.73 34.92 -12.23
CA GLY A 200 2.35 34.64 -11.79
C GLY A 200 1.64 33.53 -12.59
N LEU A 201 2.40 32.54 -13.06
CA LEU A 201 2.05 31.44 -14.00
C LEU A 201 1.92 31.88 -15.47
#